data_AF-A0A7Y6MFU7-F1
#
_entry.id   AF-A0A7Y6MFU7-F1
#
_cell.length_a   1.000
_cell.length_b   1.000
_cell.length_c   1.000
_cell.angle_alpha   90.00
_cell.angle_beta   90.00
_cell.angle_gamma   90.00
#
_symmetry.space_group_name_H-M   'P 1'
#
loop_
_entity.id
_entity.type
_entity.pdbx_description
1 polymer ?
#
loop_
_entity_poly.entity_id
_entity_poly.type
_entity_poly.pdbx_seq_one_letter_code
_entity_poly.pdbx_strand_id
1 'polypeptide(L)' 'SGRRAGASIEAGVMTGVHSRERLLKGGATHILDTIADFPSLVLSADVTTHHIGTPGR' A
#
# COMPACT_ATOMS: atom_id res chain seq x y z
N SER A 1 8.18 7.17 -7.09
CA SER A 1 7.52 6.00 -6.48
C SER A 1 6.89 6.40 -5.18
N GLY A 2 5.82 5.70 -4.77
CA GLY A 2 5.13 5.93 -3.50
C GLY A 2 6.09 5.94 -2.31
N ARG A 3 7.10 5.05 -2.31
CA ARG A 3 8.14 5.05 -1.27
C ARG A 3 8.88 6.39 -1.10
N ARG A 4 9.18 7.10 -2.19
CA ARG A 4 9.84 8.43 -2.12
C ARG A 4 8.90 9.54 -1.65
N ALA A 5 7.60 9.29 -1.70
CA ALA A 5 6.56 10.17 -1.16
C ALA A 5 6.19 9.83 0.30
N GLY A 6 6.88 8.88 0.93
CA GLY A 6 6.60 8.44 2.30
C GLY A 6 5.45 7.44 2.42
N ALA A 7 4.98 6.85 1.31
CA ALA A 7 3.96 5.81 1.38
C ALA A 7 4.53 4.55 2.06
N SER A 8 3.81 4.05 3.07
CA SER A 8 4.10 2.76 3.72
C SER A 8 3.71 1.56 2.85
N ILE A 9 2.69 1.74 2.00
CA ILE A 9 2.16 0.73 1.10
C ILE A 9 2.10 1.31 -0.31
N GLU A 10 2.65 0.59 -1.30
CA GLU A 10 2.53 0.89 -2.72
C GLU A 10 1.89 -0.34 -3.39
N ALA A 11 0.57 -0.33 -3.56
CA ALA A 11 -0.18 -1.46 -4.10
C ALA A 11 -0.33 -1.35 -5.62
N GLY A 12 0.15 -2.35 -6.36
CA GLY A 12 -0.15 -2.54 -7.77
C GLY A 12 -1.38 -3.43 -7.95
N VAL A 13 -2.33 -3.02 -8.78
CA VAL A 13 -3.59 -3.77 -9.00
C VAL A 13 -3.63 -4.31 -10.43
N MET A 14 -3.95 -5.60 -10.58
CA MET A 14 -3.96 -6.33 -11.87
C MET A 14 -5.21 -6.04 -12.71
N THR A 15 -5.71 -4.80 -12.72
CA THR A 15 -6.89 -4.37 -13.50
C THR A 15 -6.53 -3.60 -14.78
N GLY A 16 -5.25 -3.32 -15.01
CA GLY A 16 -4.75 -2.58 -16.19
C GLY A 16 -3.88 -3.42 -17.12
N VAL A 17 -3.30 -2.79 -18.14
CA VAL A 17 -2.48 -3.45 -19.19
C VAL A 17 -1.06 -3.84 -18.74
N HIS A 18 -0.72 -3.64 -17.47
CA HIS A 18 0.64 -3.87 -16.97
C HIS A 18 0.77 -5.27 -16.38
N SER A 19 1.88 -5.93 -16.69
CA SER A 19 2.21 -7.22 -16.08
C SER A 19 2.62 -7.04 -14.62
N ARG A 20 2.52 -8.13 -13.85
CA ARG A 20 2.98 -8.20 -12.46
C ARG A 20 4.43 -7.75 -12.32
N GLU A 21 5.32 -8.21 -13.20
CA GLU A 21 6.75 -7.83 -13.19
C GLU A 21 6.94 -6.34 -13.42
N ARG A 22 6.12 -5.71 -14.28
CA ARG A 22 6.18 -4.27 -14.51
C ARG A 22 5.75 -3.47 -13.28
N LEU A 23 4.70 -3.92 -12.59
CA LEU A 23 4.25 -3.30 -11.35
C LEU A 23 5.32 -3.40 -10.25
N LEU A 24 5.94 -4.57 -10.09
CA LEU A 24 7.04 -4.78 -9.14
C LEU A 24 8.25 -3.88 -9.45
N LYS A 25 8.68 -3.82 -10.72
CA LYS A 25 9.76 -2.93 -11.16
C LYS A 25 9.44 -1.45 -10.95
N GLY A 26 8.15 -1.08 -10.99
CA GLY A 26 7.67 0.28 -10.73
C GLY A 26 7.68 0.70 -9.25
N GLY A 27 7.84 -0.27 -8.33
CA GLY A 27 7.88 -0.01 -6.89
C GLY A 27 6.71 -0.60 -6.10
N ALA A 28 5.80 -1.35 -6.74
CA ALA A 28 4.73 -2.02 -6.02
C ALA A 28 5.32 -2.99 -4.97
N THR A 29 4.96 -2.76 -3.70
CA THR A 29 5.32 -3.64 -2.60
C THR A 29 4.31 -4.77 -2.42
N HIS A 30 3.08 -4.54 -2.88
CA HIS A 30 2.00 -5.51 -2.85
C HIS A 30 1.32 -5.57 -4.22
N ILE A 31 0.97 -6.77 -4.66
CA ILE A 31 0.22 -6.98 -5.90
C ILE A 31 -1.14 -7.55 -5.53
N LEU A 32 -2.19 -6.89 -5.98
CA LEU A 32 -3.59 -7.26 -5.76
C LEU A 32 -4.21 -7.68 -7.09
N ASP A 33 -5.04 -8.72 -7.06
CA ASP A 33 -5.75 -9.16 -8.27
C ASP A 33 -6.95 -8.25 -8.54
N THR A 34 -7.56 -7.68 -7.49
CA THR A 34 -8.62 -6.67 -7.58
C THR A 34 -8.47 -5.58 -6.52
N ILE A 35 -9.09 -4.42 -6.74
CA ILE A 35 -9.16 -3.35 -5.74
C ILE A 35 -9.94 -3.79 -4.48
N ALA A 36 -10.81 -4.79 -4.61
CA ALA A 36 -11.57 -5.33 -3.49
C ALA A 36 -10.70 -6.02 -2.42
N ASP A 37 -9.44 -6.38 -2.75
CA ASP A 37 -8.50 -7.01 -1.81
C ASP A 37 -7.74 -5.99 -0.94
N PHE A 38 -7.81 -4.70 -1.30
CA PHE A 38 -7.08 -3.65 -0.60
C PHE A 38 -7.49 -3.44 0.87
N PRO A 39 -8.80 -3.51 1.24
CA PRO A 39 -9.21 -3.43 2.64
C PRO A 39 -8.53 -4.49 3.51
N SER A 40 -8.42 -5.73 3.03
CA SER A 40 -7.74 -6.80 3.76
C SER A 40 -6.26 -6.48 3.98
N LEU A 41 -5.59 -5.87 3.01
CA LEU A 41 -4.19 -5.47 3.14
C LEU A 41 -3.98 -4.42 4.24
N VAL A 42 -4.79 -3.36 4.26
CA VAL A 42 -4.61 -2.25 5.22
C VAL A 42 -5.17 -2.52 6.61
N LEU A 43 -6.11 -3.46 6.73
CA LEU A 43 -6.69 -3.88 8.01
C LEU A 43 -5.93 -5.05 8.65
N SER A 44 -5.18 -5.84 7.87
CA SER A 44 -4.33 -6.94 8.37
C SER A 44 -2.91 -6.49 8.69
N ALA A 45 -2.41 -5.45 8.01
CA ALA A 45 -1.27 -4.70 8.52
C ALA A 45 -1.76 -4.07 9.82
N ASP A 46 -1.43 -4.71 10.95
CA ASP A 46 -1.68 -4.19 12.29
C ASP A 46 -1.43 -2.69 12.21
N VAL A 47 -2.50 -1.90 12.30
CA VAL A 47 -2.41 -0.45 12.24
C VAL A 47 -1.62 -0.14 13.49
N THR A 48 -0.30 -0.13 13.33
CA THR A 48 0.63 0.40 14.30
C THR A 48 0.11 1.81 14.42
N THR A 49 -0.67 2.01 15.47
CA THR A 49 -1.17 3.29 15.94
C THR A 49 0.03 4.18 15.89
N HIS A 50 0.21 4.91 14.78
CA HIS A 50 1.11 6.03 14.72
C HIS A 50 0.46 6.95 15.73
N HIS A 51 0.95 6.87 16.96
CA HIS A 51 0.55 7.65 18.11
C HIS A 51 0.53 9.09 17.61
N ILE A 52 -0.65 9.55 17.18
CA ILE A 52 -0.90 10.96 17.00
C ILE A 52 -0.76 11.51 18.41
N GLY A 53 0.34 12.22 18.64
CA GLY A 53 0.70 12.69 19.96
C GLY A 53 -0.50 13.40 20.59
N THR A 54 -0.83 13.03 21.82
CA THR A 54 -1.74 13.80 22.66
C THR A 54 -1.26 15.26 22.61
N PRO A 55 -2.06 16.23 22.12
CA PRO A 55 -1.78 17.63 22.43
C PRO A 55 -1.91 17.76 23.95
N GLY A 56 -0.76 17.77 24.62
CA GLY A 56 -0.63 18.04 26.04
C GLY A 56 -1.19 19.41 26.37
N ARG A 57 -1.89 19.45 27.49
CA ARG A 57 -2.56 20.62 28.09
C ARG A 57 -1.58 21.69 28.52
#